data_AF-A0A2B7YRJ8-F1
#
_entry.id   AF-A0A2B7YRJ8-F1
#
_cell.length_a   1.000
_cell.length_b   1.000
_cell.length_c   1.000
_cell.angle_alpha   90.00
_cell.angle_beta   90.00
_cell.angle_gamma   90.00
#
_symmetry.space_group_name_H-M   'P 1'
#
loop_
_entity.id
_entity.type
_entity.pdbx_description
1 polymer ?
#
loop_
_entity_poly.entity_id
_entity_poly.type
_entity_poly.pdbx_seq_one_letter_code
_entity_poly.pdbx_strand_id
1 'polypeptide(L)'
;MDSIAHVPESLRREQLLPLRDIAHWTPSIPDNALSLNERFFKEPRRDLFKYRPLSFFLFGGPNGIYLKNLARISVWCGRDTSLYGIDFTYNMEIDGQTVHALGRSELGVRKIDFQIDGPGGEVIQAVQIYRKYPYGLWSFEIHTNRDRSIKFPCCGVEGSTPSTHVTVAPSGIITGLYGCFVQGVRIRMESLGVVSEEI
;
A
#
# COMPACT_ATOMS: atom_id res chain seq x y z
N MET A 1 -13.15 -22.79 -46.36
CA MET A 1 -14.12 -22.41 -45.32
C MET A 1 -13.69 -23.12 -44.07
N ASP A 2 -12.95 -22.44 -43.19
CA ASP A 2 -12.80 -22.87 -41.80
C ASP A 2 -13.18 -21.68 -40.93
N SER A 3 -14.30 -21.87 -40.23
CA SER A 3 -14.96 -20.87 -39.42
C SER A 3 -14.14 -20.60 -38.17
N ILE A 4 -13.94 -19.31 -37.91
CA ILE A 4 -13.39 -18.73 -36.70
C ILE A 4 -14.16 -19.26 -35.50
N ALA A 5 -13.47 -19.94 -34.58
CA ALA A 5 -13.99 -20.17 -33.24
C ALA A 5 -14.03 -18.81 -32.53
N HIS A 6 -15.18 -18.14 -32.63
CA HIS A 6 -15.49 -16.94 -31.90
C HIS A 6 -15.65 -17.32 -30.42
N VAL A 7 -14.60 -17.13 -29.63
CA VAL A 7 -14.68 -17.27 -28.17
C VAL A 7 -15.72 -16.26 -27.68
N PRO A 8 -16.81 -16.69 -27.01
CA PRO A 8 -17.86 -15.80 -26.55
C PRO A 8 -17.28 -14.69 -25.67
N GLU A 9 -17.64 -13.45 -25.97
CA GLU A 9 -17.20 -12.25 -25.25
C GLU A 9 -17.61 -12.28 -23.76
N SER A 10 -18.57 -13.15 -23.41
CA SER A 10 -19.01 -13.44 -22.04
C SER A 10 -17.96 -14.16 -21.17
N LEU A 11 -16.89 -14.70 -21.74
CA LEU A 11 -15.75 -15.27 -20.99
C LEU A 11 -14.57 -14.29 -20.84
N ARG A 12 -14.62 -13.09 -21.44
CA ARG A 12 -13.57 -12.05 -21.31
C ARG A 12 -13.74 -11.14 -20.11
N ARG A 13 -14.87 -11.24 -19.40
CA ARG A 13 -15.06 -10.63 -18.10
C ARG A 13 -15.17 -11.76 -17.09
N GLU A 14 -14.03 -12.28 -16.64
CA GLU A 14 -13.97 -12.62 -15.23
C GLU A 14 -14.30 -11.32 -14.49
N GLN A 15 -15.57 -11.14 -14.12
CA GLN A 15 -15.91 -10.23 -13.03
C GLN A 15 -15.23 -10.83 -11.80
N LEU A 16 -13.95 -10.53 -11.66
CA LEU A 16 -13.23 -10.75 -10.43
C LEU A 16 -14.05 -10.01 -9.38
N LEU A 17 -14.60 -10.78 -8.44
CA LEU A 17 -15.32 -10.23 -7.30
C LEU A 17 -14.43 -9.17 -6.63
N PRO A 18 -15.01 -8.08 -6.09
CA PRO A 18 -14.25 -7.02 -5.44
C PRO A 18 -13.28 -7.58 -4.40
N LEU A 19 -12.07 -7.04 -4.29
CA LEU A 19 -11.05 -7.45 -3.33
C LEU A 19 -11.61 -7.40 -1.91
N ARG A 20 -12.49 -6.42 -1.63
CA ARG A 20 -13.21 -6.30 -0.36
C ARG A 20 -13.94 -7.59 0.04
N ASP A 21 -14.56 -8.25 -0.93
CA ASP A 21 -15.47 -9.38 -0.70
C ASP A 21 -14.74 -10.72 -0.68
N ILE A 22 -13.62 -10.83 -1.42
CA ILE A 22 -12.86 -12.08 -1.52
C ILE A 22 -11.71 -12.16 -0.54
N ALA A 23 -11.23 -11.03 -0.02
CA ALA A 23 -10.06 -11.02 0.84
C ALA A 23 -10.38 -11.22 2.33
N HIS A 24 -9.45 -11.85 3.06
CA HIS A 24 -9.50 -11.85 4.52
C HIS A 24 -8.83 -10.58 5.03
N TRP A 25 -9.61 -9.67 5.59
CA TRP A 25 -9.11 -8.39 6.08
C TRP A 25 -8.84 -8.41 7.57
N THR A 26 -7.81 -7.67 7.99
CA THR A 26 -7.46 -7.40 9.38
C THR A 26 -7.32 -5.89 9.58
N PRO A 27 -7.87 -5.30 10.67
CA PRO A 27 -8.64 -5.96 11.74
C PRO A 27 -10.09 -6.29 11.36
N SER A 28 -10.63 -5.63 10.35
CA SER A 28 -12.01 -5.80 9.86
C SER A 28 -12.06 -5.57 8.35
N ILE A 29 -13.19 -5.85 7.71
CA ILE A 29 -13.39 -5.49 6.30
C ILE A 29 -13.42 -3.96 6.20
N PRO A 30 -12.67 -3.33 5.26
CA PRO A 30 -12.70 -1.88 5.10
C PRO A 30 -14.12 -1.39 4.73
N ASP A 31 -14.47 -0.17 5.10
CA ASP A 31 -15.79 0.42 4.83
C ASP A 31 -16.06 0.59 3.32
N ASN A 32 -17.32 0.41 2.89
CA ASN A 32 -17.73 0.52 1.48
C ASN A 32 -17.50 1.90 0.86
N ALA A 33 -17.45 2.97 1.67
CA ALA A 33 -17.11 4.31 1.21
C ALA A 33 -15.64 4.44 0.79
N LEU A 34 -14.75 3.53 1.23
CA LEU A 34 -13.33 3.58 0.93
C LEU A 34 -13.03 3.01 -0.46
N SER A 35 -12.27 3.72 -1.27
CA SER A 35 -11.75 3.22 -2.54
C SER A 35 -10.45 2.43 -2.32
N LEU A 36 -10.47 1.11 -2.59
CA LEU A 36 -9.30 0.23 -2.39
C LEU A 36 -8.29 0.27 -3.55
N ASN A 37 -8.57 1.00 -4.62
CA ASN A 37 -7.69 1.12 -5.79
C ASN A 37 -7.18 -0.25 -6.31
N GLU A 38 -8.01 -1.29 -6.18
CA GLU A 38 -7.64 -2.71 -6.33
C GLU A 38 -7.19 -3.08 -7.74
N ARG A 39 -7.60 -2.31 -8.76
CA ARG A 39 -7.12 -2.46 -10.15
C ARG A 39 -5.59 -2.34 -10.29
N PHE A 40 -4.94 -1.66 -9.34
CA PHE A 40 -3.48 -1.50 -9.32
C PHE A 40 -2.79 -2.50 -8.38
N PHE A 41 -3.57 -3.23 -7.60
CA PHE A 41 -3.09 -4.24 -6.68
C PHE A 41 -2.73 -5.51 -7.46
N LYS A 42 -1.59 -6.10 -7.10
CA LYS A 42 -1.12 -7.36 -7.68
C LYS A 42 -0.60 -8.22 -6.55
N GLU A 43 -1.29 -9.32 -6.28
CA GLU A 43 -0.79 -10.31 -5.33
C GLU A 43 0.46 -11.00 -5.86
N PRO A 44 1.46 -11.30 -5.01
CA PRO A 44 2.59 -12.13 -5.38
C PRO A 44 2.08 -13.52 -5.80
N ARG A 45 2.53 -14.02 -6.96
CA ARG A 45 2.14 -15.34 -7.49
C ARG A 45 2.71 -16.54 -6.71
N ARG A 46 3.15 -16.38 -5.46
CA ARG A 46 3.81 -17.47 -4.72
C ARG A 46 2.82 -18.22 -3.84
N ASP A 47 2.62 -19.47 -4.23
CA ASP A 47 1.79 -20.53 -3.65
C ASP A 47 0.29 -20.24 -3.68
N LEU A 48 -0.37 -20.81 -4.70
CA LEU A 48 -1.84 -20.97 -4.81
C LEU A 48 -2.51 -21.62 -3.57
N PHE A 49 -1.73 -22.03 -2.57
CA PHE A 49 -2.16 -22.84 -1.43
C PHE A 49 -2.08 -22.12 -0.07
N LYS A 50 -1.64 -20.86 0.00
CA LYS A 50 -1.66 -20.09 1.26
C LYS A 50 -2.11 -18.65 1.02
N TYR A 51 -3.42 -18.47 0.87
CA TYR A 51 -4.06 -17.16 0.94
C TYR A 51 -3.70 -16.47 2.26
N ARG A 52 -3.34 -15.17 2.23
CA ARG A 52 -2.84 -14.42 3.40
C ARG A 52 -3.75 -13.22 3.68
N PRO A 53 -4.05 -12.92 4.96
CA PRO A 53 -4.85 -11.76 5.29
C PRO A 53 -4.22 -10.44 4.80
N LEU A 54 -5.06 -9.53 4.29
CA LEU A 54 -4.70 -8.15 4.03
C LEU A 54 -4.89 -7.33 5.30
N SER A 55 -3.81 -6.73 5.78
CA SER A 55 -3.89 -5.74 6.85
C SER A 55 -3.95 -4.36 6.23
N PHE A 56 -4.80 -3.49 6.78
CA PHE A 56 -4.88 -2.09 6.35
C PHE A 56 -4.78 -1.14 7.54
N PHE A 57 -4.37 0.09 7.24
CA PHE A 57 -4.36 1.17 8.20
C PHE A 57 -4.74 2.49 7.52
N LEU A 58 -5.70 3.20 8.11
CA LEU A 58 -6.17 4.50 7.64
C LEU A 58 -5.42 5.61 8.37
N PHE A 59 -4.24 5.96 7.87
CA PHE A 59 -3.43 7.00 8.49
C PHE A 59 -4.07 8.40 8.42
N GLY A 60 -4.96 8.64 7.47
CA GLY A 60 -5.77 9.86 7.38
C GLY A 60 -6.92 9.87 8.38
N GLY A 61 -7.28 8.73 8.97
CA GLY A 61 -8.53 8.58 9.72
C GLY A 61 -9.78 8.74 8.86
N PRO A 62 -10.98 8.61 9.45
CA PRO A 62 -12.24 8.80 8.74
C PRO A 62 -12.31 10.20 8.10
N ASN A 63 -12.63 10.29 6.82
CA ASN A 63 -12.70 11.54 6.05
C ASN A 63 -11.40 12.37 6.14
N GLY A 64 -10.24 11.73 6.31
CA GLY A 64 -8.94 12.42 6.33
C GLY A 64 -8.69 13.35 7.53
N ILE A 65 -9.48 13.27 8.61
CA ILE A 65 -9.38 14.18 9.76
C ILE A 65 -7.99 14.26 10.42
N TYR A 66 -7.17 13.22 10.27
CA TYR A 66 -5.82 13.13 10.84
C TYR A 66 -4.71 13.57 9.90
N LEU A 67 -5.01 13.83 8.61
CA LEU A 67 -4.01 14.29 7.64
C LEU A 67 -3.31 15.58 8.10
N LYS A 68 -4.05 16.52 8.68
CA LYS A 68 -3.52 17.77 9.22
C LYS A 68 -2.54 17.59 10.38
N ASN A 69 -2.49 16.39 10.97
CA ASN A 69 -1.60 16.07 12.08
C ASN A 69 -0.48 15.12 11.69
N LEU A 70 -0.50 14.56 10.47
CA LEU A 70 0.52 13.62 10.02
C LEU A 70 1.85 14.37 9.87
N ALA A 71 2.84 13.95 10.65
CA ALA A 71 4.14 14.64 10.77
C ALA A 71 5.26 13.87 10.07
N ARG A 72 5.16 12.54 10.04
CA ARG A 72 6.21 11.69 9.46
C ARG A 72 5.68 10.32 9.06
N ILE A 73 6.23 9.80 7.98
CA ILE A 73 6.15 8.39 7.60
C ILE A 73 7.54 7.78 7.73
N SER A 74 7.65 6.65 8.43
CA SER A 74 8.91 5.92 8.57
C SER A 74 8.75 4.48 8.14
N VAL A 75 9.63 3.99 7.26
CA VAL A 75 9.55 2.62 6.76
C VAL A 75 10.65 1.75 7.36
N TRP A 76 10.26 0.62 7.94
CA TRP A 76 11.19 -0.38 8.47
C TRP A 76 11.79 -1.21 7.35
N CYS A 77 13.10 -1.09 7.17
CA CYS A 77 13.85 -1.75 6.12
C CYS A 77 14.93 -2.67 6.69
N GLY A 78 15.09 -3.85 6.12
CA GLY A 78 16.19 -4.77 6.41
C GLY A 78 17.47 -4.37 5.70
N ARG A 79 18.59 -5.00 6.10
CA ARG A 79 19.86 -4.91 5.36
C ARG A 79 19.75 -5.49 3.95
N ASP A 80 18.87 -6.47 3.78
CA ASP A 80 18.54 -7.15 2.53
C ASP A 80 17.50 -6.40 1.68
N THR A 81 17.26 -5.11 1.96
CA THR A 81 16.24 -4.27 1.31
C THR A 81 14.78 -4.71 1.52
N SER A 82 14.52 -5.74 2.33
CA SER A 82 13.15 -6.16 2.67
C SER A 82 12.40 -5.06 3.42
N LEU A 83 11.11 -4.91 3.14
CA LEU A 83 10.18 -4.01 3.83
C LEU A 83 9.42 -4.77 4.91
N TYR A 84 9.32 -4.22 6.11
CA TYR A 84 8.72 -4.89 7.28
C TYR A 84 7.40 -4.23 7.72
N GLY A 85 7.27 -2.92 7.50
CA GLY A 85 6.11 -2.14 7.86
C GLY A 85 6.40 -0.65 7.85
N ILE A 86 5.38 0.12 8.21
CA ILE A 86 5.35 1.57 8.07
C ILE A 86 4.81 2.15 9.37
N ASP A 87 5.55 3.07 9.96
CA ASP A 87 5.09 3.95 11.04
C ASP A 87 4.51 5.24 10.45
N PHE A 88 3.40 5.69 11.04
CA PHE A 88 2.79 6.99 10.84
C PHE A 88 2.88 7.76 12.15
N THR A 89 3.63 8.85 12.17
CA THR A 89 3.80 9.71 13.35
C THR A 89 2.93 10.95 13.21
N TYR A 90 2.27 11.33 14.29
CA TYR A 90 1.36 12.47 14.37
C TYR A 90 1.83 13.51 15.39
N ASN A 91 1.46 14.77 15.16
CA ASN A 91 1.66 15.89 16.10
C ASN A 91 0.62 15.91 17.23
N MET A 92 -0.26 14.93 17.28
CA MET A 92 -1.24 14.72 18.35
C MET A 92 -1.34 13.24 18.67
N GLU A 93 -1.92 12.92 19.83
CA GLU A 93 -2.28 11.55 20.14
C GLU A 93 -3.57 11.15 19.42
N ILE A 94 -3.54 9.96 18.82
CA ILE A 94 -4.69 9.26 18.28
C ILE A 94 -4.74 7.94 19.07
N ASP A 95 -5.85 7.67 19.76
CA ASP A 95 -6.01 6.50 20.63
C ASP A 95 -4.87 6.35 21.66
N GLY A 96 -4.44 7.48 22.24
CA GLY A 96 -3.41 7.53 23.28
C GLY A 96 -1.97 7.32 22.78
N GLN A 97 -1.75 7.32 21.45
CA GLN A 97 -0.42 7.16 20.85
C GLN A 97 -0.19 8.17 19.72
N THR A 98 1.04 8.65 19.60
CA THR A 98 1.47 9.53 18.50
C THR A 98 2.03 8.75 17.32
N VAL A 99 2.26 7.44 17.45
CA VAL A 99 2.81 6.59 16.40
C VAL A 99 1.91 5.37 16.22
N HIS A 100 1.49 5.14 14.98
CA HIS A 100 0.70 3.99 14.58
C HIS A 100 1.38 3.25 13.45
N ALA A 101 1.11 1.95 13.31
CA ALA A 101 1.87 1.12 12.39
C ALA A 101 1.00 0.24 11.48
N LEU A 102 1.43 0.10 10.24
CA LEU A 102 1.03 -0.97 9.34
C LEU A 102 2.17 -1.98 9.21
N GLY A 103 1.96 -3.19 9.73
CA GLY A 103 2.98 -4.23 9.80
C GLY A 103 3.64 -4.30 11.18
N ARG A 104 4.84 -4.90 11.26
CA ARG A 104 5.54 -5.07 12.54
C ARG A 104 7.02 -4.69 12.45
N SER A 105 7.49 -3.96 13.46
CA SER A 105 8.92 -3.69 13.65
C SER A 105 9.64 -4.97 14.09
N GLU A 106 10.82 -5.22 13.52
CA GLU A 106 11.68 -6.35 13.85
C GLU A 106 13.01 -5.85 14.42
N LEU A 107 13.67 -6.63 15.28
CA LEU A 107 14.97 -6.23 15.84
C LEU A 107 16.03 -6.10 14.73
N GLY A 108 16.80 -5.00 14.77
CA GLY A 108 17.90 -4.75 13.85
C GLY A 108 17.49 -4.29 12.44
N VAL A 109 16.24 -3.84 12.25
CA VAL A 109 15.81 -3.12 11.03
C VAL A 109 16.14 -1.62 11.15
N ARG A 110 16.46 -0.98 10.03
CA ARG A 110 16.64 0.47 9.95
C ARG A 110 15.30 1.16 9.67
N LYS A 111 15.11 2.38 10.18
CA LYS A 111 14.02 3.27 9.75
C LYS A 111 14.53 4.23 8.70
N ILE A 112 13.75 4.41 7.64
CA ILE A 112 13.93 5.49 6.67
C ILE A 112 12.78 6.47 6.90
N ASP A 113 13.11 7.69 7.28
CA ASP A 113 12.14 8.71 7.68
C ASP A 113 11.83 9.67 6.52
N PHE A 114 10.56 10.06 6.43
CA PHE A 114 10.07 11.10 5.55
C PHE A 114 9.15 12.04 6.30
N GLN A 115 9.57 13.28 6.47
CA GLN A 115 8.77 14.31 7.13
C GLN A 115 7.62 14.73 6.22
N ILE A 116 6.43 14.88 6.77
CA ILE A 116 5.24 15.40 6.08
C ILE A 116 4.75 16.60 6.86
N ASP A 117 4.55 17.72 6.18
CA ASP A 117 3.94 18.91 6.78
C ASP A 117 2.40 18.83 6.70
N GLY A 118 1.83 17.88 7.45
CA GLY A 118 0.38 17.74 7.57
C GLY A 118 -0.31 19.05 7.98
N PRO A 119 0.17 19.79 9.01
CA PRO A 119 -0.44 21.06 9.42
C PRO A 119 -0.48 22.11 8.31
N GLY A 120 0.52 22.14 7.44
CA GLY A 120 0.53 22.99 6.26
C GLY A 120 -0.24 22.43 5.04
N GLY A 121 -0.94 21.31 5.18
CA GLY A 121 -1.73 20.70 4.11
C GLY A 121 -0.94 19.85 3.11
N GLU A 122 0.25 19.37 3.49
CA GLU A 122 0.96 18.38 2.68
C GLU A 122 0.25 17.02 2.78
N VAL A 123 -0.11 16.45 1.62
CA VAL A 123 -0.78 15.15 1.52
C VAL A 123 -0.09 14.26 0.50
N ILE A 124 -0.23 12.95 0.68
CA ILE A 124 0.20 11.96 -0.30
C ILE A 124 -0.79 11.96 -1.45
N GLN A 125 -0.31 12.21 -2.68
CA GLN A 125 -1.15 12.25 -3.88
C GLN A 125 -0.98 11.01 -4.77
N ALA A 126 0.17 10.34 -4.69
CA ALA A 126 0.43 9.14 -5.46
C ALA A 126 1.41 8.21 -4.76
N VAL A 127 1.30 6.92 -5.09
CA VAL A 127 2.25 5.89 -4.66
C VAL A 127 2.71 5.11 -5.89
N GLN A 128 4.01 5.11 -6.14
CA GLN A 128 4.63 4.29 -7.17
C GLN A 128 5.09 2.97 -6.54
N ILE A 129 4.59 1.84 -7.02
CA ILE A 129 4.93 0.51 -6.47
C ILE A 129 5.83 -0.22 -7.45
N TYR A 130 7.01 -0.65 -7.00
CA TYR A 130 7.98 -1.42 -7.76
C TYR A 130 7.97 -2.88 -7.30
N ARG A 131 7.89 -3.82 -8.25
CA ARG A 131 7.79 -5.26 -7.97
C ARG A 131 8.89 -6.02 -8.69
N LYS A 132 9.49 -6.99 -8.00
CA LYS A 132 10.52 -7.86 -8.59
C LYS A 132 9.99 -9.27 -8.68
N TYR A 133 9.85 -9.80 -9.90
CA TYR A 133 9.45 -11.20 -10.09
C TYR A 133 10.58 -12.15 -9.61
N PRO A 134 10.26 -13.29 -8.97
CA PRO A 134 8.95 -13.74 -8.50
C PRO A 134 8.62 -13.30 -7.05
N TYR A 135 9.37 -12.36 -6.48
CA TYR A 135 9.49 -12.07 -5.04
C TYR A 135 8.50 -11.03 -4.47
N GLY A 136 7.55 -10.49 -5.24
CA GLY A 136 6.56 -9.53 -4.73
C GLY A 136 7.05 -8.08 -4.67
N LEU A 137 6.56 -7.32 -3.68
CA LEU A 137 6.92 -5.92 -3.42
C LEU A 137 8.43 -5.78 -3.20
N TRP A 138 9.07 -4.95 -4.03
CA TRP A 138 10.50 -4.67 -3.91
C TRP A 138 10.75 -3.31 -3.25
N SER A 139 10.01 -2.31 -3.72
CA SER A 139 10.15 -0.93 -3.26
C SER A 139 8.85 -0.19 -3.54
N PHE A 140 8.63 0.92 -2.86
CA PHE A 140 7.61 1.89 -3.24
C PHE A 140 8.13 3.31 -3.04
N GLU A 141 7.52 4.26 -3.74
CA GLU A 141 7.82 5.67 -3.65
C GLU A 141 6.53 6.45 -3.40
N ILE A 142 6.60 7.38 -2.46
CA ILE A 142 5.51 8.28 -2.08
C ILE A 142 5.75 9.61 -2.79
N HIS A 143 4.71 10.18 -3.40
CA HIS A 143 4.72 11.53 -3.96
C HIS A 143 3.69 12.39 -3.24
N THR A 144 4.08 13.61 -2.84
CA THR A 144 3.18 14.57 -2.17
C THR A 144 2.73 15.68 -3.11
N ASN A 145 1.67 16.39 -2.73
CA ASN A 145 1.16 17.58 -3.44
C ASN A 145 2.10 18.81 -3.39
N ARG A 146 3.30 18.65 -2.83
CA ARG A 146 4.34 19.70 -2.75
C ARG A 146 5.59 19.35 -3.57
N ASP A 147 5.43 18.52 -4.59
CA ASP A 147 6.50 18.04 -5.47
C ASP A 147 7.66 17.36 -4.73
N ARG A 148 7.39 16.80 -3.54
CA ARG A 148 8.34 15.99 -2.79
C ARG A 148 8.07 14.52 -3.04
N SER A 149 9.14 13.74 -3.15
CA SER A 149 9.04 12.28 -3.16
C SER A 149 10.11 11.64 -2.30
N ILE A 150 9.85 10.39 -1.91
CA ILE A 150 10.83 9.52 -1.28
C ILE A 150 10.55 8.07 -1.62
N LYS A 151 11.63 7.30 -1.80
CA LYS A 151 11.59 5.89 -2.16
C LYS A 151 12.07 5.00 -1.02
N PHE A 152 11.40 3.87 -0.82
CA PHE A 152 11.66 2.91 0.24
C PHE A 152 11.88 1.50 -0.32
N PRO A 153 13.00 0.84 0.00
CA PRO A 153 14.22 1.45 0.53
C PRO A 153 14.87 2.40 -0.50
N CYS A 154 15.65 3.38 -0.06
CA CYS A 154 16.30 4.37 -0.94
C CYS A 154 17.33 3.77 -1.92
N CYS A 155 17.69 2.48 -1.77
CA CYS A 155 18.75 1.82 -2.51
C CYS A 155 18.18 0.93 -3.62
N GLY A 156 18.60 1.16 -4.87
CA GLY A 156 18.63 0.14 -5.93
C GLY A 156 17.29 -0.23 -6.58
N VAL A 157 16.83 0.57 -7.54
CA VAL A 157 16.16 0.02 -8.71
C VAL A 157 17.16 0.07 -9.85
N GLU A 158 17.88 -1.03 -10.04
CA GLU A 158 18.66 -1.23 -11.26
C GLU A 158 17.73 -1.82 -12.33
N GLY A 159 17.56 -1.10 -13.45
CA GLY A 159 16.85 -1.59 -14.64
C GLY A 159 15.33 -1.40 -14.68
N SER A 160 14.70 -2.00 -15.71
CA SER A 160 13.28 -1.93 -16.11
C SER A 160 12.32 -2.69 -15.16
N THR A 161 12.45 -2.48 -13.85
CA THR A 161 11.60 -3.13 -12.86
C THR A 161 10.13 -2.75 -13.09
N PRO A 162 9.21 -3.73 -13.25
CA PRO A 162 7.80 -3.43 -13.42
C PRO A 162 7.29 -2.57 -12.27
N SER A 163 6.66 -1.46 -12.63
CA SER A 163 6.16 -0.50 -11.67
C SER A 163 4.70 -0.15 -11.95
N THR A 164 3.99 0.30 -10.93
CA THR A 164 2.59 0.69 -11.02
C THR A 164 2.42 2.02 -10.33
N HIS A 165 2.03 3.03 -11.10
CA HIS A 165 1.70 4.35 -10.57
C HIS A 165 0.24 4.32 -10.10
N VAL A 166 0.04 4.41 -8.79
CA VAL A 166 -1.31 4.43 -8.21
C VAL A 166 -1.74 5.87 -8.07
N THR A 167 -2.62 6.30 -8.99
CA THR A 167 -3.33 7.57 -8.90
C THR A 167 -4.75 7.33 -8.41
N VAL A 168 -5.21 8.23 -7.55
CA VAL A 168 -6.59 8.28 -7.05
C VAL A 168 -7.46 9.13 -7.97
N ALA A 169 -8.77 9.09 -7.78
CA ALA A 169 -9.69 9.97 -8.50
C ALA A 169 -9.37 11.45 -8.22
N PRO A 170 -9.75 12.42 -9.08
CA PRO A 170 -9.44 13.83 -8.88
C PRO A 170 -9.93 14.43 -7.54
N SER A 171 -11.06 13.95 -7.01
CA SER A 171 -11.60 14.28 -5.68
C SER A 171 -11.11 13.34 -4.56
N GLY A 172 -10.34 12.32 -4.93
CA GLY A 172 -9.85 11.31 -4.00
C GLY A 172 -8.58 11.78 -3.31
N ILE A 173 -8.50 11.54 -2.00
CA ILE A 173 -7.30 11.76 -1.20
C ILE A 173 -6.84 10.41 -0.66
N ILE A 174 -5.53 10.14 -0.71
CA ILE A 174 -4.97 8.92 -0.13
C ILE A 174 -4.97 9.06 1.39
N THR A 175 -5.74 8.21 2.06
CA THR A 175 -5.92 8.22 3.52
C THR A 175 -5.50 6.91 4.17
N GLY A 176 -5.13 5.89 3.40
CA GLY A 176 -4.67 4.64 3.96
C GLY A 176 -3.83 3.81 3.01
N LEU A 177 -3.23 2.77 3.58
CA LEU A 177 -2.50 1.74 2.86
C LEU A 177 -2.97 0.38 3.35
N TYR A 178 -2.88 -0.63 2.48
CA TYR A 178 -3.06 -2.03 2.84
C TYR A 178 -1.97 -2.89 2.24
N GLY A 179 -1.74 -4.07 2.81
CA GLY A 179 -0.75 -5.00 2.32
C GLY A 179 -0.85 -6.37 2.96
N CYS A 180 -0.25 -7.34 2.29
CA CYS A 180 -0.07 -8.68 2.86
C CYS A 180 1.33 -8.81 3.49
N PHE A 181 1.37 -9.52 4.62
CA PHE A 181 2.59 -9.79 5.37
C PHE A 181 2.84 -11.29 5.43
N VAL A 182 4.09 -11.67 5.22
CA VAL A 182 4.51 -13.08 5.10
C VAL A 182 5.33 -13.44 6.30
N GLN A 183 4.85 -14.43 7.06
CA GLN A 183 5.62 -15.06 8.12
C GLN A 183 6.61 -16.05 7.50
N GLY A 184 7.90 -15.71 7.54
CA GLY A 184 9.01 -16.63 7.37
C GLY A 184 9.90 -16.61 8.61
N VAL A 185 11.23 -16.64 8.43
CA VAL A 185 12.18 -16.35 9.53
C VAL A 185 11.96 -14.94 10.11
N ARG A 186 11.43 -14.02 9.29
CA ARG A 186 10.99 -12.68 9.71
C ARG A 186 9.71 -12.31 8.97
N ILE A 187 8.91 -11.41 9.54
CA ILE A 187 7.68 -10.90 8.91
C ILE A 187 8.03 -9.86 7.86
N ARG A 188 7.63 -10.06 6.60
CA ARG A 188 7.93 -9.13 5.50
C ARG A 188 6.67 -8.72 4.75
N MET A 189 6.61 -7.45 4.36
CA MET A 189 5.56 -6.93 3.49
C MET A 189 5.83 -7.36 2.05
N GLU A 190 4.83 -8.00 1.42
CA GLU A 190 5.00 -8.54 0.06
C GLU A 190 4.05 -7.97 -0.98
N SER A 191 3.04 -7.25 -0.54
CA SER A 191 2.21 -6.42 -1.40
C SER A 191 1.87 -5.12 -0.69
N LEU A 192 1.60 -4.11 -1.51
CA LEU A 192 1.11 -2.81 -1.05
C LEU A 192 -0.03 -2.39 -1.98
N GLY A 193 -1.06 -1.83 -1.38
CA GLY A 193 -2.19 -1.21 -2.03
C GLY A 193 -2.55 0.09 -1.30
N VAL A 194 -3.40 0.88 -1.94
CA VAL A 194 -3.70 2.26 -1.53
C VAL A 194 -5.18 2.38 -1.24
N VAL A 195 -5.52 2.98 -0.11
CA VAL A 195 -6.89 3.36 0.24
C VAL A 195 -7.05 4.86 0.05
N SER A 196 -8.16 5.26 -0.57
CA SER A 196 -8.52 6.66 -0.75
C SER A 196 -9.98 6.94 -0.43
N GLU A 197 -10.25 8.18 -0.03
CA GLU A 197 -11.57 8.70 0.31
C GLU A 197 -11.89 9.92 -0.55
N GLU A 198 -13.18 10.12 -0.85
CA GLU A 198 -13.67 11.39 -1.39
C GLU A 198 -13.96 12.33 -0.21
N ILE A 199 -13.32 13.49 -0.17
CA ILE A 199 -13.35 14.45 0.95
C ILE A 199 -13.77 15.83 0.45
#